data_AF-A0A961HGK7-F1
#
_entry.id   AF-A0A961HGK7-F1
#
_cell.length_a   1.000
_cell.length_b   1.000
_cell.length_c   1.000
_cell.angle_alpha   90.00
_cell.angle_beta   90.00
_cell.angle_gamma   90.00
#
_symmetry.space_group_name_H-M   'P 1'
#
loop_
_entity.id
_entity.type
_entity.pdbx_description
1 polymer ?
#
loop_
_entity_poly.entity_id
_entity_poly.type
_entity_poly.pdbx_seq_one_letter_code
_entity_poly.pdbx_strand_id
1 'polypeptide(L)'
;MASAFFQAFRDEQAEMMLHRETDTEFRCAFAVLNGPTLQLWLLKVLWGALVSGLATVDGRIANRFRLGVDSAQLAEILWRGAAWPITWAFYMFPRSFEGPVRMNSAGLRFINVGPEIVGGTVKLSGFDFCLAFERPHVPFIRQPGAIILQRKGFRHWKMFAFCWPDEGHQPIHAGCKVPPGADVYERPECRPGGGVIDLSQLRHTRSTLD
;
A
#
# COMPACT_ATOMS: atom_id res chain seq x y z
N MET A 1 14.05 7.27 -10.72
CA MET A 1 13.45 5.94 -10.95
C MET A 1 12.68 5.51 -9.71
N ALA A 2 11.62 4.69 -9.84
CA ALA A 2 10.81 4.23 -8.71
C ALA A 2 11.63 3.44 -7.66
N SER A 3 12.71 2.76 -8.04
CA SER A 3 13.65 2.13 -7.09
C SER A 3 14.25 3.13 -6.09
N ALA A 4 14.65 4.31 -6.57
CA ALA A 4 15.19 5.38 -5.71
C ALA A 4 14.14 5.93 -4.74
N PHE A 5 12.87 5.97 -5.17
CA PHE A 5 11.76 6.28 -4.26
C PHE A 5 11.68 5.26 -3.14
N PHE A 6 11.68 3.96 -3.45
CA PHE A 6 11.50 2.96 -2.41
C PHE A 6 12.67 2.89 -1.45
N GLN A 7 13.88 3.15 -1.92
CA GLN A 7 15.05 3.33 -1.06
C GLN A 7 14.85 4.54 -0.12
N ALA A 8 14.53 5.72 -0.66
CA ALA A 8 14.25 6.89 0.16
C ALA A 8 13.08 6.67 1.13
N PHE A 9 12.00 6.06 0.67
CA PHE A 9 10.81 5.76 1.47
C PHE A 9 11.14 4.84 2.66
N ARG A 10 11.99 3.83 2.45
CA ARG A 10 12.49 2.97 3.51
C ARG A 10 13.41 3.74 4.47
N ASP A 11 14.36 4.48 3.92
CA ASP A 11 15.41 5.13 4.71
C ASP A 11 14.84 6.20 5.63
N GLU A 12 13.87 6.99 5.15
CA GLU A 12 13.15 7.99 5.94
C GLU A 12 12.26 7.37 7.02
N GLN A 13 11.63 6.21 6.74
CA GLN A 13 10.91 5.43 7.77
C GLN A 13 11.89 4.93 8.85
N ALA A 14 13.04 4.41 8.44
CA ALA A 14 14.07 3.94 9.36
C ALA A 14 14.62 5.10 10.20
N GLU A 15 14.91 6.25 9.60
CA GLU A 15 15.37 7.45 10.31
C GLU A 15 14.37 7.89 11.37
N MET A 16 13.08 8.02 11.01
CA MET A 16 12.02 8.41 11.95
C MET A 16 11.89 7.45 13.15
N MET A 17 12.14 6.16 12.91
CA MET A 17 11.98 5.10 13.91
C MET A 17 13.21 4.95 14.79
N LEU A 18 14.41 5.04 14.20
CA LEU A 18 15.70 4.92 14.89
C LEU A 18 16.17 6.24 15.51
N HIS A 19 15.41 7.33 15.34
CA HIS A 19 15.74 8.63 15.92
C HIS A 19 15.84 8.55 17.44
N ARG A 20 16.95 9.08 17.98
CA ARG A 20 17.27 9.04 19.41
C ARG A 20 16.42 10.03 20.20
N GLU A 21 16.11 9.63 21.42
CA GLU A 21 14.98 10.10 22.23
C GLU A 21 15.17 11.49 22.85
N THR A 22 16.41 11.99 22.88
CA THR A 22 16.75 13.29 23.48
C THR A 22 16.31 14.47 22.62
N ASP A 23 16.05 14.24 21.33
CA ASP A 23 15.58 15.26 20.41
C ASP A 23 14.16 14.89 19.95
N THR A 24 13.16 15.71 20.30
CA THR A 24 11.77 15.49 19.87
C THR A 24 11.54 15.88 18.41
N GLU A 25 12.61 16.19 17.69
CA GLU A 25 12.63 16.75 16.35
C GLU A 25 13.58 15.94 15.46
N PHE A 26 13.04 14.99 14.70
CA PHE A 26 13.78 14.41 13.57
C PHE A 26 13.76 15.38 12.37
N ARG A 27 14.67 15.24 11.42
CA ARG A 27 14.72 16.10 10.23
C ARG A 27 13.42 16.00 9.44
N CYS A 28 12.73 17.11 9.15
CA CYS A 28 11.62 17.08 8.19
C CYS A 28 12.12 16.62 6.81
N ALA A 29 11.40 15.69 6.19
CA ALA A 29 11.68 15.30 4.81
C ALA A 29 10.43 15.44 3.95
N PHE A 30 10.64 15.91 2.73
CA PHE A 30 9.61 16.08 1.73
C PHE A 30 10.14 15.54 0.41
N ALA A 31 9.49 14.51 -0.11
CA ALA A 31 9.81 13.90 -1.38
C ALA A 31 8.61 14.00 -2.33
N VAL A 32 8.86 14.36 -3.58
CA VAL A 32 7.85 14.50 -4.62
C VAL A 32 8.04 13.42 -5.68
N LEU A 33 6.93 12.79 -6.06
CA LEU A 33 6.90 11.63 -6.92
C LEU A 33 5.86 11.80 -8.00
N ASN A 34 6.15 11.34 -9.21
CA ASN A 34 5.14 11.23 -10.24
C ASN A 34 4.23 10.03 -9.94
N GLY A 35 2.98 10.29 -9.54
CA GLY A 35 1.98 9.26 -9.20
C GLY A 35 1.76 8.26 -10.32
N PRO A 36 1.51 8.70 -11.58
CA PRO A 36 1.38 7.81 -12.72
C PRO A 36 2.57 6.88 -12.93
N THR A 37 3.79 7.37 -12.72
CA THR A 37 5.02 6.57 -12.82
C THR A 37 5.08 5.48 -11.74
N LEU A 38 4.67 5.79 -10.51
CA LEU A 38 4.57 4.80 -9.44
C LEU A 38 3.51 3.75 -9.76
N GLN A 39 2.32 4.17 -10.21
CA GLN A 39 1.23 3.27 -10.61
C GLN A 39 1.67 2.32 -11.74
N LEU A 40 2.38 2.83 -12.74
CA LEU A 40 2.95 2.03 -13.82
C LEU A 40 4.00 1.04 -13.31
N TRP A 41 4.85 1.46 -12.37
CA TRP A 41 5.84 0.59 -11.77
C TRP A 41 5.21 -0.56 -10.98
N LEU A 42 4.16 -0.28 -10.19
CA LEU A 42 3.43 -1.31 -9.43
C LEU A 42 2.85 -2.37 -10.38
N LEU A 43 2.27 -1.95 -11.51
CA LEU A 43 1.77 -2.88 -12.53
C LEU A 43 2.89 -3.74 -13.12
N LYS A 44 4.07 -3.15 -13.40
CA LYS A 44 5.23 -3.91 -13.89
C LYS A 44 5.68 -4.98 -12.90
N VAL A 45 5.72 -4.67 -11.61
CA VAL A 45 6.09 -5.64 -10.57
C VAL A 45 5.08 -6.77 -10.48
N LEU A 46 3.78 -6.45 -10.43
CA LEU A 46 2.72 -7.44 -10.33
C LEU A 46 2.68 -8.36 -11.55
N TRP A 47 2.76 -7.77 -12.74
CA TRP A 47 2.77 -8.54 -13.99
C TRP A 47 4.03 -9.39 -14.11
N GLY A 48 5.20 -8.84 -13.77
CA GLY A 48 6.47 -9.57 -13.75
C GLY A 48 6.42 -10.80 -12.85
N ALA A 49 5.94 -10.64 -11.61
CA ALA A 49 5.82 -11.76 -10.68
C ALA A 49 4.84 -12.83 -11.15
N LEU A 50 3.74 -12.42 -11.79
CA LEU A 50 2.76 -13.32 -12.37
C LEU A 50 3.33 -14.14 -13.52
N VAL A 51 4.02 -13.50 -14.49
CA VAL A 51 4.62 -14.22 -15.63
C VAL A 51 5.82 -15.07 -15.22
N SER A 52 6.49 -14.75 -14.10
CA SER A 52 7.54 -15.57 -13.50
C SER A 52 7.01 -16.77 -12.70
N GLY A 53 5.69 -16.96 -12.61
CA GLY A 53 5.09 -18.08 -11.89
C GLY A 53 5.17 -17.98 -10.36
N LEU A 54 5.38 -16.76 -9.82
CA LEU A 54 5.41 -16.51 -8.37
C LEU A 54 4.00 -16.37 -7.77
N ALA A 55 2.98 -16.27 -8.61
CA ALA A 55 1.58 -16.18 -8.18
C ALA A 55 0.95 -17.56 -8.12
N THR A 56 0.36 -17.92 -6.98
CA THR A 56 -0.50 -19.10 -6.86
C THR A 56 -1.91 -18.71 -6.45
N VAL A 57 -2.91 -19.31 -7.10
CA VAL A 57 -4.34 -19.18 -6.78
C VAL A 57 -4.92 -20.58 -6.74
N ASP A 58 -5.60 -20.93 -5.65
CA ASP A 58 -6.15 -22.27 -5.40
C ASP A 58 -5.13 -23.40 -5.65
N GLY A 59 -3.88 -23.18 -5.21
CA GLY A 59 -2.80 -24.16 -5.34
C GLY A 59 -2.22 -24.32 -6.76
N ARG A 60 -2.66 -23.53 -7.74
CA ARG A 60 -2.14 -23.54 -9.11
C ARG A 60 -1.36 -22.27 -9.41
N ILE A 61 -0.30 -22.39 -10.21
CA ILE A 61 0.40 -21.22 -10.74
C ILE A 61 -0.56 -20.44 -11.62
N ALA A 62 -0.77 -19.17 -11.27
CA ALA A 62 -1.49 -18.23 -12.11
C ALA A 62 -0.50 -17.55 -13.06
N ASN A 63 -0.90 -17.39 -14.32
CA ASN A 63 -0.08 -16.80 -15.37
C ASN A 63 -0.71 -15.56 -16.03
N ARG A 64 -1.92 -15.20 -15.60
CA ARG A 64 -2.67 -14.04 -16.09
C ARG A 64 -3.52 -13.44 -14.98
N PHE A 65 -3.85 -12.18 -15.14
CA PHE A 65 -4.88 -11.54 -14.34
C PHE A 65 -6.26 -12.05 -14.78
N ARG A 66 -7.32 -11.58 -14.13
CA ARG A 66 -8.72 -11.92 -14.48
C ARG A 66 -8.99 -11.81 -15.99
N LEU A 67 -10.00 -12.52 -16.49
CA LEU A 67 -10.31 -12.58 -17.93
C LEU A 67 -10.54 -11.20 -18.59
N GLY A 68 -11.04 -10.22 -17.82
CA GLY A 68 -11.23 -8.84 -18.29
C GLY A 68 -9.95 -8.00 -18.43
N VAL A 69 -8.78 -8.59 -18.17
CA VAL A 69 -7.48 -7.93 -18.28
C VAL A 69 -6.70 -8.60 -19.42
N ASP A 70 -6.76 -7.99 -20.61
CA ASP A 70 -6.08 -8.50 -21.79
C ASP A 70 -4.57 -8.18 -21.76
N SER A 71 -3.74 -9.16 -22.12
CA SER A 71 -2.28 -9.03 -22.23
C SER A 71 -1.87 -7.99 -23.27
N ALA A 72 -2.62 -7.83 -24.37
CA ALA A 72 -2.32 -6.79 -25.36
C ALA A 72 -2.59 -5.40 -24.79
N GLN A 73 -3.76 -5.18 -24.17
CA GLN A 73 -4.06 -3.93 -23.46
C GLN A 73 -3.02 -3.60 -22.38
N LEU A 74 -2.58 -4.60 -21.60
CA LEU A 74 -1.51 -4.43 -20.62
C LEU A 74 -0.21 -3.96 -21.28
N ALA A 75 0.19 -4.57 -22.39
CA ALA A 75 1.39 -4.17 -23.11
C ALA A 75 1.30 -2.73 -23.64
N GLU A 76 0.13 -2.32 -24.15
CA GLU A 76 -0.11 -0.94 -24.60
C GLU A 76 0.04 0.06 -23.44
N ILE A 77 -0.52 -0.23 -22.27
CA ILE A 77 -0.39 0.63 -21.08
C ILE A 77 1.07 0.68 -20.62
N LEU A 78 1.73 -0.47 -20.55
CA LEU A 78 3.07 -0.61 -19.97
C LEU A 78 4.19 0.03 -20.79
N TRP A 79 4.05 0.00 -22.11
CA TRP A 79 5.13 0.33 -23.04
C TRP A 79 4.79 1.47 -23.99
N ARG A 80 3.50 1.70 -24.30
CA ARG A 80 3.06 2.72 -25.26
C ARG A 80 2.27 3.87 -24.62
N GLY A 81 2.09 3.83 -23.30
CA GLY A 81 1.45 4.90 -22.55
C GLY A 81 -0.05 5.02 -22.83
N ALA A 82 -0.71 3.92 -23.20
CA ALA A 82 -2.16 3.91 -23.36
C ALA A 82 -2.87 4.31 -22.07
N ALA A 83 -4.06 4.90 -22.23
CA ALA A 83 -4.89 5.31 -21.10
C ALA A 83 -5.26 4.10 -20.23
N TRP A 84 -5.30 4.32 -18.92
CA TRP A 84 -5.72 3.30 -17.97
C TRP A 84 -7.25 3.16 -18.01
N PRO A 85 -7.78 1.92 -17.96
CA PRO A 85 -9.21 1.73 -17.72
C PRO A 85 -9.65 2.41 -16.42
N ILE A 86 -10.84 3.01 -16.42
CA ILE A 86 -11.36 3.81 -15.29
C ILE A 86 -11.39 3.01 -13.97
N THR A 87 -11.68 1.72 -14.05
CA THR A 87 -11.78 0.84 -12.89
C THR A 87 -10.42 0.44 -12.32
N TRP A 88 -9.33 0.67 -13.07
CA TRP A 88 -7.97 0.34 -12.67
C TRP A 88 -7.35 1.53 -11.98
N ALA A 89 -6.85 1.33 -10.76
CA ALA A 89 -6.11 2.40 -10.09
C ALA A 89 -5.12 1.87 -9.07
N PHE A 90 -4.22 2.75 -8.70
CA PHE A 90 -3.49 2.66 -7.45
C PHE A 90 -4.44 3.02 -6.30
N TYR A 91 -4.59 2.11 -5.36
CA TYR A 91 -5.36 2.26 -4.14
C TYR A 91 -4.44 2.11 -2.93
N MET A 92 -4.76 2.81 -1.86
CA MET A 92 -4.18 2.55 -0.55
C MET A 92 -5.27 2.38 0.48
N PHE A 93 -5.08 1.39 1.35
CA PHE A 93 -6.00 1.12 2.43
C PHE A 93 -5.52 1.83 3.70
N PRO A 94 -6.38 2.57 4.42
CA PRO A 94 -5.99 3.30 5.62
C PRO A 94 -5.58 2.40 6.80
N ARG A 95 -5.72 1.06 6.68
CA ARG A 95 -5.19 0.09 7.65
C ARG A 95 -4.33 -0.96 6.93
N SER A 96 -3.13 -1.21 7.46
CA SER A 96 -2.35 -2.41 7.14
C SER A 96 -3.17 -3.64 7.54
N PHE A 97 -3.52 -4.47 6.57
CA PHE A 97 -4.13 -5.77 6.80
C PHE A 97 -3.09 -6.68 7.45
N GLU A 98 -3.14 -6.75 8.78
CA GLU A 98 -2.54 -7.79 9.62
C GLU A 98 -1.03 -7.70 9.89
N GLY A 99 -0.70 -7.83 11.19
CA GLY A 99 0.63 -8.16 11.69
C GLY A 99 1.53 -6.98 12.10
N PRO A 100 2.60 -7.27 12.86
CA PRO A 100 3.59 -6.26 13.23
C PRO A 100 4.30 -5.72 11.98
N VAL A 101 4.50 -4.40 11.93
CA VAL A 101 5.25 -3.74 10.86
C VAL A 101 6.70 -4.19 10.93
N ARG A 102 7.18 -4.88 9.88
CA ARG A 102 8.60 -5.21 9.72
C ARG A 102 9.28 -4.11 8.90
N MET A 103 10.14 -3.34 9.55
CA MET A 103 11.04 -2.39 8.89
C MET A 103 11.87 -3.13 7.83
N ASN A 104 12.15 -2.48 6.70
CA ASN A 104 12.99 -3.05 5.64
C ASN A 104 12.49 -4.42 5.13
N SER A 105 11.18 -4.57 4.99
CA SER A 105 10.57 -5.73 4.35
C SER A 105 10.00 -5.36 2.98
N ALA A 106 10.12 -6.26 2.02
CA ALA A 106 9.41 -6.18 0.75
C ALA A 106 8.55 -7.43 0.62
N GLY A 107 7.34 -7.28 0.09
CA GLY A 107 6.44 -8.39 -0.09
C GLY A 107 5.54 -8.16 -1.30
N LEU A 108 5.00 -9.25 -1.82
CA LEU A 108 4.00 -9.23 -2.86
C LEU A 108 2.83 -10.08 -2.43
N ARG A 109 1.62 -9.59 -2.64
CA ARG A 109 0.38 -10.34 -2.41
C ARG A 109 -0.56 -10.11 -3.56
N PHE A 110 -1.05 -11.17 -4.19
CA PHE A 110 -2.11 -11.04 -5.18
C PHE A 110 -3.48 -10.95 -4.49
N ILE A 111 -4.37 -10.14 -5.06
CA ILE A 111 -5.74 -10.01 -4.60
C ILE A 111 -6.61 -10.80 -5.56
N ASN A 112 -7.35 -11.77 -5.01
CA ASN A 112 -8.10 -12.75 -5.81
C ASN A 112 -9.59 -12.72 -5.43
N VAL A 113 -10.46 -12.92 -6.42
CA VAL A 113 -11.87 -13.21 -6.24
C VAL A 113 -12.13 -14.57 -6.87
N GLY A 114 -12.27 -15.60 -6.03
CA GLY A 114 -12.20 -16.99 -6.49
C GLY A 114 -10.89 -17.27 -7.23
N PRO A 115 -10.93 -17.87 -8.45
CA PRO A 115 -9.73 -18.17 -9.22
C PRO A 115 -9.15 -16.97 -9.98
N GLU A 116 -9.81 -15.81 -9.94
CA GLU A 116 -9.40 -14.63 -10.72
C GLU A 116 -8.52 -13.69 -9.90
N ILE A 117 -7.35 -13.33 -10.44
CA ILE A 117 -6.49 -12.28 -9.87
C ILE A 117 -7.02 -10.91 -10.33
N VAL A 118 -7.55 -10.14 -9.39
CA VAL A 118 -8.14 -8.81 -9.62
C VAL A 118 -7.21 -7.65 -9.28
N GLY A 119 -5.98 -7.97 -8.84
CA GLY A 119 -4.96 -6.99 -8.55
C GLY A 119 -3.84 -7.57 -7.69
N GLY A 120 -3.12 -6.69 -7.02
CA GLY A 120 -2.19 -7.09 -5.98
C GLY A 120 -1.57 -5.92 -5.24
N THR A 121 -0.89 -6.26 -4.17
CA THR A 121 -0.25 -5.35 -3.24
C THR A 121 1.24 -5.57 -3.28
N VAL A 122 1.99 -4.49 -3.52
CA VAL A 122 3.41 -4.44 -3.25
C VAL A 122 3.58 -3.87 -1.85
N LYS A 123 4.04 -4.70 -0.91
CA LYS A 123 4.35 -4.30 0.45
C LYS A 123 5.77 -3.77 0.52
N LEU A 124 5.94 -2.60 1.11
CA LEU A 124 7.24 -2.02 1.42
C LEU A 124 7.21 -1.46 2.83
N SER A 125 8.02 -2.08 3.69
CA SER A 125 8.01 -1.85 5.13
C SER A 125 6.59 -2.01 5.70
N GLY A 126 6.05 -0.96 6.32
CA GLY A 126 4.71 -0.97 6.93
C GLY A 126 3.56 -0.60 5.98
N PHE A 127 3.83 -0.39 4.70
CA PHE A 127 2.85 0.11 3.74
C PHE A 127 2.58 -0.86 2.61
N ASP A 128 1.29 -0.99 2.32
CA ASP A 128 0.74 -1.84 1.27
C ASP A 128 0.30 -0.95 0.11
N PHE A 129 1.06 -0.99 -0.98
CA PHE A 129 0.75 -0.27 -2.22
C PHE A 129 -0.11 -1.17 -3.11
N CYS A 130 -1.42 -0.94 -3.13
CA CYS A 130 -2.36 -1.80 -3.83
C CYS A 130 -2.64 -1.28 -5.25
N LEU A 131 -2.51 -2.13 -6.25
CA LEU A 131 -3.05 -1.90 -7.58
C LEU A 131 -4.20 -2.88 -7.79
N ALA A 132 -5.38 -2.38 -8.12
CA ALA A 132 -6.53 -3.22 -8.44
C ALA A 132 -7.14 -2.83 -9.78
N PHE A 133 -7.68 -3.82 -10.49
CA PHE A 133 -8.35 -3.69 -11.78
C PHE A 133 -9.85 -3.42 -11.64
N GLU A 134 -10.32 -3.42 -10.39
CA GLU A 134 -11.67 -3.05 -10.00
C GLU A 134 -11.64 -2.22 -8.72
N ARG A 135 -12.74 -1.52 -8.47
CA ARG A 135 -12.90 -0.71 -7.27
C ARG A 135 -13.02 -1.64 -6.05
N PRO A 136 -12.16 -1.51 -5.02
CA PRO A 136 -12.29 -2.32 -3.81
C PRO A 136 -13.63 -2.06 -3.08
N HIS A 137 -14.19 -3.11 -2.46
CA HIS A 137 -15.44 -3.01 -1.69
C HIS A 137 -15.26 -2.42 -0.27
N VAL A 138 -14.02 -2.30 0.20
CA VAL A 138 -13.67 -1.72 1.51
C VAL A 138 -13.29 -0.25 1.36
N PRO A 139 -13.34 0.57 2.43
CA PRO A 139 -12.86 1.94 2.38
C PRO A 139 -11.41 2.02 1.86
N PHE A 140 -11.19 2.87 0.85
CA PHE A 140 -9.92 3.03 0.18
C PHE A 140 -9.66 4.51 -0.14
N ILE A 141 -8.39 4.84 -0.38
CA ILE A 141 -7.99 6.09 -1.00
C ILE A 141 -7.46 5.74 -2.39
N ARG A 142 -8.18 6.19 -3.43
CA ARG A 142 -7.77 6.03 -4.82
C ARG A 142 -6.77 7.13 -5.12
N GLN A 143 -5.62 6.77 -5.67
CA GLN A 143 -4.56 7.69 -6.09
C GLN A 143 -4.25 8.72 -4.98
N PRO A 144 -3.75 8.28 -3.81
CA PRO A 144 -3.51 9.19 -2.69
C PRO A 144 -2.62 10.37 -3.12
N GLY A 145 -2.92 11.56 -2.61
CA GLY A 145 -2.15 12.77 -2.92
C GLY A 145 -0.81 12.81 -2.17
N ALA A 146 -0.73 12.17 -1.00
CA ALA A 146 0.50 12.02 -0.24
C ALA A 146 0.41 10.88 0.79
N ILE A 147 1.56 10.45 1.30
CA ILE A 147 1.69 9.74 2.59
C ILE A 147 2.41 10.68 3.56
N ILE A 148 1.77 10.95 4.69
CA ILE A 148 2.30 11.77 5.78
C ILE A 148 2.60 10.85 6.95
N LEU A 149 3.88 10.74 7.32
CA LEU A 149 4.36 9.95 8.44
C LEU A 149 4.54 10.83 9.66
N GLN A 150 3.93 10.42 10.76
CA GLN A 150 4.02 11.08 12.06
C GLN A 150 4.36 10.05 13.13
N ARG A 151 5.09 10.45 14.17
CA ARG A 151 5.38 9.60 15.34
C ARG A 151 4.87 10.28 16.60
N LYS A 152 4.17 9.52 17.45
CA LYS A 152 3.64 10.02 18.72
C LYS A 152 4.76 10.64 19.56
N GLY A 153 4.57 11.87 20.03
CA GLY A 153 5.55 12.58 20.87
C GLY A 153 6.61 13.37 20.10
N PHE A 154 6.64 13.28 18.77
CA PHE A 154 7.51 14.09 17.90
C PHE A 154 6.73 15.20 17.22
N ARG A 155 7.39 16.35 16.99
CA ARG A 155 6.76 17.53 16.36
C ARG A 155 6.84 17.50 14.84
N HIS A 156 7.91 16.92 14.30
CA HIS A 156 8.17 16.87 12.87
C HIS A 156 7.46 15.70 12.19
N TRP A 157 7.40 15.77 10.87
CA TRP A 157 6.77 14.78 10.01
C TRP A 157 7.63 14.52 8.76
N LYS A 158 7.40 13.37 8.13
CA LYS A 158 7.96 13.04 6.81
C LYS A 158 6.82 12.96 5.81
N MET A 159 6.98 13.47 4.60
CA MET A 159 5.93 13.45 3.57
C MET A 159 6.46 12.97 2.23
N PHE A 160 5.65 12.11 1.61
CA PHE A 160 5.84 11.64 0.24
C PHE A 160 4.62 12.08 -0.57
N ALA A 161 4.78 13.13 -1.38
CA ALA A 161 3.73 13.68 -2.21
C ALA A 161 3.71 12.99 -3.58
N PHE A 162 2.51 12.68 -4.07
CA PHE A 162 2.29 12.10 -5.39
C PHE A 162 1.64 13.13 -6.31
N CYS A 163 2.38 13.55 -7.33
CA CYS A 163 1.90 14.42 -8.40
C CYS A 163 1.07 13.60 -9.38
N TRP A 164 -0.24 13.83 -9.34
CA TRP A 164 -1.20 13.34 -10.31
C TRP A 164 -1.54 14.45 -11.31
N PRO A 165 -1.96 14.11 -12.54
CA PRO A 165 -2.37 15.11 -13.53
C PRO A 165 -3.71 15.78 -13.21
N ASP A 166 -4.54 15.12 -12.40
CA ASP A 166 -5.84 15.56 -11.92
C ASP A 166 -5.80 16.02 -10.46
N GLU A 167 -6.82 16.75 -10.02
CA GLU A 167 -6.93 17.32 -8.67
C GLU A 167 -7.80 16.44 -7.73
N GLY A 168 -7.87 16.79 -6.45
CA GLY A 168 -8.77 16.17 -5.47
C GLY A 168 -8.20 14.96 -4.71
N HIS A 169 -6.93 14.63 -4.93
CA HIS A 169 -6.26 13.49 -4.29
C HIS A 169 -6.00 13.72 -2.80
N GLN A 170 -6.61 12.90 -1.96
CA GLN A 170 -6.52 13.04 -0.50
C GLN A 170 -5.22 12.45 0.05
N PRO A 171 -4.56 13.10 1.03
CA PRO A 171 -3.39 12.54 1.69
C PRO A 171 -3.78 11.41 2.66
N ILE A 172 -2.80 10.56 2.95
CA ILE A 172 -2.89 9.50 3.96
C ILE A 172 -2.08 9.91 5.17
N HIS A 173 -2.72 9.95 6.33
CA HIS A 173 -2.04 10.19 7.61
C HIS A 173 -1.70 8.85 8.27
N ALA A 174 -0.41 8.57 8.39
CA ALA A 174 0.09 7.36 9.03
C ALA A 174 0.82 7.72 10.32
N GLY A 175 0.16 7.46 11.45
CA GLY A 175 0.71 7.69 12.79
C GLY A 175 1.38 6.45 13.38
N CYS A 176 2.66 6.55 13.72
CA CYS A 176 3.36 5.59 14.55
C CYS A 176 3.05 5.84 16.03
N LYS A 177 2.61 4.80 16.75
CA LYS A 177 2.24 4.87 18.17
C LYS A 177 3.41 4.70 19.12
N VAL A 178 4.61 4.36 18.62
CA VAL A 178 5.81 4.13 19.42
C VAL A 178 6.28 5.46 20.02
N PRO A 179 6.25 5.64 21.36
CA PRO A 179 6.64 6.88 21.99
C PRO A 179 8.16 7.12 21.90
N PRO A 180 8.65 8.33 22.24
CA PRO A 180 10.06 8.52 22.59
C PRO A 180 10.38 7.65 23.82
N GLY A 181 11.59 7.08 23.93
CA GLY A 181 11.94 6.20 25.06
C GLY A 181 11.80 4.71 24.78
N ALA A 182 11.04 4.34 23.75
CA ALA A 182 10.66 2.95 23.52
C ALA A 182 11.69 2.20 22.68
N ASP A 183 12.05 1.00 23.12
CA ASP A 183 12.86 0.07 22.33
C ASP A 183 12.07 -0.34 21.07
N VAL A 184 12.53 0.16 19.92
CA VAL A 184 11.91 -0.10 18.61
C VAL A 184 12.19 -1.52 18.08
N TYR A 185 13.09 -2.25 18.73
CA TYR A 185 13.39 -3.65 18.45
C TYR A 185 12.61 -4.62 19.37
N GLU A 186 12.00 -4.10 20.44
CA GLU A 186 11.11 -4.88 21.28
C GLU A 186 9.90 -5.33 20.45
N ARG A 187 9.65 -6.65 20.44
CA ARG A 187 8.49 -7.18 19.70
C ARG A 187 7.22 -6.59 20.33
N PRO A 188 6.28 -6.07 19.54
CA PRO A 188 5.00 -5.67 20.09
C PRO A 188 4.38 -6.87 20.80
N GLU A 189 4.07 -6.72 22.09
CA GLU A 189 3.38 -7.76 22.84
C GLU A 189 2.11 -8.15 22.07
N CYS A 190 2.06 -9.38 21.56
CA CYS A 190 0.80 -9.98 21.15
C CYS A 190 -0.06 -10.02 22.40
N ARG A 191 -1.03 -9.10 22.54
CA ARG A 191 -1.99 -9.16 23.64
C ARG A 191 -2.64 -10.56 23.63
N PRO A 192 -2.48 -11.37 24.69
CA PRO A 192 -3.24 -12.60 24.82
C PRO A 192 -4.70 -12.19 25.00
N GLY A 193 -5.56 -12.52 24.02
CA GLY A 193 -6.98 -12.15 24.04
C GLY A 193 -7.48 -11.34 22.85
N GLY A 194 -6.66 -11.09 21.82
CA GLY A 194 -7.15 -10.61 20.53
C GLY A 194 -7.97 -11.69 19.83
N GLY A 195 -9.26 -11.79 20.17
CA GLY A 195 -10.19 -12.73 19.57
C GLY A 195 -10.14 -12.70 18.05
N VAL A 196 -10.17 -13.88 17.45
CA VAL A 196 -10.56 -14.06 16.06
C VAL A 196 -11.91 -13.35 15.90
N ILE A 197 -11.91 -12.20 15.23
CA ILE A 197 -13.16 -11.60 14.79
C ILE A 197 -13.69 -12.54 13.72
N ASP A 198 -14.70 -13.32 14.09
CA ASP A 198 -15.49 -14.09 13.15
C ASP A 198 -16.15 -13.12 12.15
N LEU A 199 -15.76 -13.25 10.88
CA LEU A 199 -16.26 -12.46 9.76
C LEU A 199 -17.74 -12.76 9.44
N SER A 200 -18.39 -13.69 10.16
CA SER A 200 -19.83 -13.97 10.07
C SER A 200 -20.74 -12.86 10.64
N GLN A 201 -20.18 -11.87 11.34
CA GLN A 201 -20.95 -10.82 12.03
C GLN A 201 -21.25 -9.56 11.18
N LEU A 202 -20.83 -9.49 9.90
CA LEU A 202 -21.29 -8.43 8.99
C LEU A 202 -22.65 -8.80 8.36
N ARG A 203 -23.70 -8.81 9.19
CA ARG A 203 -25.10 -8.80 8.69
C ARG A 203 -25.60 -7.38 8.55
N HIS A 204 -26.26 -7.16 7.41
CA HIS A 204 -27.03 -5.99 7.01
C HIS A 204 -27.67 -5.18 8.15
N THR A 205 -27.53 -3.86 8.07
CA THR A 205 -28.65 -2.97 8.39
C THR A 205 -28.96 -2.13 7.15
N ARG A 206 -30.07 -2.52 6.50
CA ARG A 206 -30.75 -1.75 5.46
C ARG A 206 -31.23 -0.41 6.06
N SER A 207 -31.16 0.62 5.23
CA SER A 207 -32.16 1.66 4.99
C SER A 207 -33.43 1.62 5.86
N THR A 208 -33.62 2.70 6.62
CA THR A 208 -34.87 3.47 6.82
C THR A 208 -34.34 4.92 6.88
N LEU A 209 -34.60 5.90 5.99
CA LEU A 209 -35.85 6.39 5.42
C LEU A 209 -36.99 6.27 6.42
N ASP A 210 -37.03 7.23 7.35
CA ASP A 210 -38.01 8.32 7.31
C ASP A 210 -37.27 9.67 7.42
#